data_AF-A0A913ZP15-F1
#
_entry.id   AF-A0A913ZP15-F1
#
_cell.length_a   1.000
_cell.length_b   1.000
_cell.length_c   1.000
_cell.angle_alpha   90.00
_cell.angle_beta   90.00
_cell.angle_gamma   90.00
#
_symmetry.space_group_name_H-M   'P 1'
#
loop_
_entity.id
_entity.type
_entity.pdbx_description
1 polymer ?
#
loop_
_entity_poly.entity_id
_entity_poly.type
_entity_poly.pdbx_seq_one_letter_code
_entity_poly.pdbx_strand_id
1 'polypeptide(L)'
;MDFQIVNVAHPNSIKNTVVFSCFEATDSMANIRRALPPIFEQLSVLSTLKWRGRSLRVFLFGDYELLNKVYGICGCNARYCCVYCLASKKTMQLPIAERGPCLPRNLQNIREHHQLFLEDGARPSRAKDVSYSIVNPSLIPIETDHVIIPTLHISLGVYKKLFDLLERACHDLDVKLFQLRVTSQDHEEGTNFDDQIAAEIQRQNKIQQDLTEKRSALEQAEEELPLYALRNNCDKMDEAFRDTATSVFKLRADIRDLEQDALSAKLTYATGPIASALDRVLHDHKVQRQAYHGKAFVGNHVNKCCEPKLIDALTKVPRKSLKDS
;
A
#
# COMPACT_ATOMS: atom_id res chain seq x y z
N MET A 1 -17.37 36.46 -23.90
CA MET A 1 -17.80 35.68 -22.72
C MET A 1 -16.73 35.92 -21.67
N ASP A 2 -16.98 36.86 -20.77
CA ASP A 2 -15.98 37.22 -19.77
C ASP A 2 -16.18 36.34 -18.54
N PHE A 3 -15.37 35.29 -18.46
CA PHE A 3 -15.20 34.54 -17.23
C PHE A 3 -14.46 35.44 -16.25
N GLN A 4 -15.17 35.95 -15.24
CA GLN A 4 -14.50 36.56 -14.10
C GLN A 4 -14.02 35.42 -13.20
N ILE A 5 -12.76 35.05 -13.35
CA ILE A 5 -12.09 34.27 -12.31
C ILE A 5 -12.07 35.17 -11.09
N VAL A 6 -12.78 34.80 -10.02
CA VAL A 6 -12.62 35.43 -8.71
C VAL A 6 -11.30 34.91 -8.15
N ASN A 7 -10.20 35.26 -8.82
CA ASN A 7 -8.85 34.83 -8.51
C ASN A 7 -8.41 35.68 -7.32
N VAL A 8 -8.85 35.29 -6.13
CA VAL A 8 -8.21 35.74 -4.91
C VAL A 8 -6.75 35.26 -4.96
N ALA A 9 -5.79 36.10 -4.56
CA ALA A 9 -4.36 35.78 -4.66
C ALA A 9 -3.96 34.44 -3.97
N HIS A 10 -4.85 33.88 -3.12
CA HIS A 10 -4.71 32.58 -2.47
C HIS A 10 -6.07 31.87 -2.34
N PRO A 11 -6.59 31.19 -3.37
CA PRO A 11 -7.94 30.60 -3.35
C PRO A 11 -8.10 29.48 -2.33
N ASN A 12 -7.00 28.82 -1.95
CA ASN A 12 -6.98 27.76 -0.95
C ASN A 12 -6.68 28.27 0.47
N SER A 13 -6.67 29.60 0.69
CA SER A 13 -6.47 30.18 2.03
C SER A 13 -7.73 30.01 2.88
N ILE A 14 -7.55 29.72 4.18
CA ILE A 14 -8.64 29.69 5.17
C ILE A 14 -9.45 31.01 5.16
N LYS A 15 -8.80 32.14 4.84
CA LYS A 15 -9.47 33.44 4.73
C LYS A 15 -10.53 33.52 3.63
N ASN A 16 -10.44 32.64 2.63
CA ASN A 16 -11.36 32.54 1.50
C ASN A 16 -12.29 31.33 1.60
N THR A 17 -12.25 30.62 2.73
CA THR A 17 -13.13 29.48 3.02
C THR A 17 -14.28 29.93 3.91
N VAL A 18 -15.51 29.82 3.40
CA VAL A 18 -16.71 30.10 4.20
C VAL A 18 -17.26 28.78 4.73
N VAL A 19 -17.28 28.64 6.05
CA VAL A 19 -17.95 27.51 6.71
C VAL A 19 -19.42 27.84 6.85
N PHE A 20 -20.28 27.02 6.25
CA PHE A 20 -21.74 27.19 6.29
C PHE A 20 -22.46 26.04 7.01
N SER A 21 -21.76 24.94 7.30
CA SER A 21 -22.30 23.78 8.00
C SER A 21 -21.18 23.04 8.73
N CYS A 22 -21.46 22.61 9.96
CA CYS A 22 -20.61 21.74 10.78
C CYS A 22 -21.47 20.61 11.33
N PHE A 23 -20.96 19.39 11.27
CA PHE A 23 -21.64 18.21 11.81
C PHE A 23 -20.64 17.38 12.60
N GLU A 24 -20.93 17.17 13.88
CA GLU A 24 -20.06 16.41 14.77
C GLU A 24 -20.37 14.91 14.70
N ALA A 25 -19.82 14.25 13.68
CA ALA A 25 -19.83 12.79 13.58
C ALA A 25 -18.75 12.31 12.59
N THR A 26 -18.59 10.99 12.50
CA THR A 26 -17.76 10.39 11.45
C THR A 26 -18.41 10.52 10.07
N ASP A 27 -17.61 10.55 9.01
CA ASP A 27 -18.05 10.63 7.61
C ASP A 27 -18.61 9.30 7.07
N SER A 28 -19.43 8.63 7.88
CA SER A 28 -20.15 7.42 7.47
C SER A 28 -21.27 7.77 6.49
N MET A 29 -21.60 6.84 5.59
CA MET A 29 -22.71 7.03 4.65
C MET A 29 -24.05 7.33 5.35
N ALA A 30 -24.28 6.75 6.53
CA ALA A 30 -25.48 7.01 7.32
C ALA A 30 -25.53 8.47 7.80
N ASN A 31 -24.41 9.00 8.26
CA ASN A 31 -24.29 10.37 8.73
C ASN A 31 -24.41 11.38 7.58
N ILE A 32 -23.75 11.12 6.45
CA ILE A 32 -23.86 11.94 5.24
C ILE A 32 -25.32 12.03 4.77
N ARG A 33 -26.03 10.89 4.72
CA ARG A 33 -27.45 10.83 4.35
C ARG A 33 -28.38 11.51 5.34
N ARG A 34 -27.98 11.64 6.60
CA ARG A 34 -28.79 12.30 7.62
C ARG A 34 -28.56 13.82 7.63
N ALA A 35 -27.32 14.26 7.49
CA ALA A 35 -26.91 15.64 7.72
C ALA A 35 -26.98 16.53 6.47
N LEU A 36 -26.66 15.99 5.29
CA LEU A 36 -26.49 16.79 4.08
C LEU A 36 -27.72 16.93 3.13
N PRO A 37 -28.83 16.16 3.23
CA PRO A 37 -29.96 16.34 2.30
C PRO A 37 -30.50 17.77 2.18
N PRO A 38 -30.66 18.56 3.27
CA PRO A 38 -31.14 19.94 3.14
C PRO A 38 -30.22 20.82 2.27
N ILE A 39 -28.91 20.56 2.33
CA ILE A 39 -27.92 21.28 1.51
C ILE A 39 -28.09 20.85 0.04
N PHE A 40 -28.28 19.56 -0.23
CA PHE A 40 -28.44 19.04 -1.58
C PHE A 40 -29.71 19.54 -2.28
N GLU A 41 -30.80 19.72 -1.53
CA GLU A 41 -32.03 20.37 -2.00
C GLU A 41 -31.78 21.84 -2.38
N GLN A 42 -31.08 22.59 -1.53
CA GLN A 42 -30.71 23.98 -1.82
C GLN A 42 -29.80 24.08 -3.06
N LEU A 43 -28.87 23.14 -3.26
CA LEU A 43 -28.04 23.09 -4.46
C LEU A 43 -28.86 22.83 -5.73
N SER A 44 -29.89 21.99 -5.65
CA SER A 44 -30.82 21.76 -6.76
C SER A 44 -31.51 23.07 -7.15
N VAL A 45 -32.02 23.81 -6.17
CA VAL A 45 -32.64 25.13 -6.40
C VAL A 45 -31.62 26.10 -7.01
N LEU A 46 -30.40 26.18 -6.47
CA LEU A 46 -29.37 27.13 -6.90
C LEU A 46 -29.05 26.99 -8.40
N SER A 47 -29.02 25.76 -8.92
CA SER A 47 -28.79 25.51 -10.34
C SER A 47 -29.88 26.06 -11.28
N THR A 48 -31.08 26.33 -10.75
CA THR A 48 -32.19 26.93 -11.50
C THR A 48 -32.20 28.46 -11.43
N LEU A 49 -31.46 29.05 -10.49
CA LEU A 49 -31.43 30.49 -10.27
C LEU A 49 -30.54 31.21 -11.29
N LYS A 50 -30.84 32.49 -11.52
CA LYS A 50 -30.01 33.41 -12.29
C LYS A 50 -29.45 34.50 -11.38
N TRP A 51 -28.16 34.76 -11.49
CA TRP A 51 -27.50 35.90 -10.85
C TRP A 51 -27.17 36.96 -11.89
N ARG A 52 -27.75 38.16 -11.75
CA ARG A 52 -27.58 39.26 -12.73
C ARG A 52 -27.84 38.82 -14.19
N GLY A 53 -28.90 38.02 -14.39
CA GLY A 53 -29.27 37.47 -15.70
C GLY A 53 -28.44 36.27 -16.19
N ARG A 54 -27.39 35.85 -15.45
CA ARG A 54 -26.53 34.71 -15.81
C ARG A 54 -26.94 33.46 -15.03
N SER A 55 -26.91 32.30 -15.69
CA SER A 55 -27.14 31.01 -15.02
C SER A 55 -25.99 30.68 -14.07
N LEU A 56 -26.32 30.09 -12.92
CA LEU A 56 -25.34 29.60 -11.96
C LEU A 56 -24.96 28.15 -12.28
N ARG A 57 -23.68 27.81 -12.15
CA ARG A 57 -23.18 26.43 -12.19
C ARG A 57 -22.42 26.15 -10.90
N VAL A 58 -22.70 25.00 -10.31
CA VAL A 58 -22.09 24.55 -9.06
C VAL A 58 -21.05 23.48 -9.39
N PHE A 59 -19.86 23.64 -8.82
CA PHE A 59 -18.80 22.65 -8.90
C PHE A 59 -18.58 22.03 -7.53
N LEU A 60 -18.34 20.72 -7.49
CA LEU A 60 -18.03 20.00 -6.26
C LEU A 60 -16.53 19.76 -6.15
N PHE A 61 -15.99 20.03 -4.96
CA PHE A 61 -14.64 19.63 -4.58
C PHE A 61 -14.69 18.81 -3.28
N GLY A 62 -13.90 17.76 -3.22
CA GLY A 62 -13.78 16.89 -2.05
C GLY A 62 -12.67 15.87 -2.26
N ASP A 63 -12.24 15.20 -1.19
CA ASP A 63 -11.36 14.05 -1.35
C ASP A 63 -12.06 12.93 -2.13
N TYR A 64 -11.27 11.97 -2.62
CA TYR A 64 -11.80 10.92 -3.48
C TYR A 64 -12.77 9.97 -2.77
N GLU A 65 -12.62 9.80 -1.46
CA GLU A 65 -13.51 8.93 -0.69
C GLU A 65 -14.90 9.54 -0.56
N LEU A 66 -14.98 10.83 -0.21
CA LEU A 66 -16.21 11.61 -0.18
C LEU A 66 -16.88 11.59 -1.56
N LEU A 67 -16.12 11.82 -2.63
CA LEU A 67 -16.65 11.79 -3.99
C LEU A 67 -17.26 10.41 -4.34
N ASN A 68 -16.59 9.31 -4.01
CA ASN A 68 -17.15 7.97 -4.22
C ASN A 68 -18.46 7.77 -3.44
N LYS A 69 -18.51 8.24 -2.19
CA LYS A 69 -19.69 8.16 -1.32
C LYS A 69 -20.89 8.91 -1.90
N VAL A 70 -20.70 10.17 -2.31
CA VAL A 70 -21.81 11.02 -2.82
C VAL A 70 -22.27 10.61 -4.23
N TYR A 71 -21.42 9.97 -5.03
CA TYR A 71 -21.79 9.38 -6.32
C TYR A 71 -22.16 7.90 -6.24
N GLY A 72 -22.14 7.32 -5.05
CA GLY A 72 -22.61 5.96 -4.78
C GLY A 72 -21.72 4.83 -5.30
N ILE A 73 -20.45 5.11 -5.59
CA ILE A 73 -19.44 4.13 -5.99
C ILE A 73 -19.01 3.34 -4.74
N CYS A 74 -18.86 2.02 -4.84
CA CYS A 74 -18.55 1.15 -3.70
C CYS A 74 -17.18 1.40 -3.03
N GLY A 75 -16.32 2.21 -3.65
CA GLY A 75 -15.12 2.77 -3.04
C GLY A 75 -13.96 2.97 -4.01
N CYS A 76 -12.88 3.56 -3.50
CA CYS A 76 -11.68 3.91 -4.27
C CYS A 76 -11.03 2.68 -4.94
N ASN A 77 -11.23 1.49 -4.36
CA ASN A 77 -10.67 0.23 -4.85
C ASN A 77 -11.59 -0.56 -5.78
N ALA A 78 -12.76 -0.05 -6.12
CA ALA A 78 -13.69 -0.67 -7.05
C ALA A 78 -13.08 -0.99 -8.42
N ARG A 79 -13.65 -1.97 -9.13
CA ARG A 79 -13.25 -2.27 -10.52
C ARG A 79 -13.49 -1.06 -11.43
N TYR A 80 -14.59 -0.36 -11.22
CA TYR A 80 -14.99 0.84 -11.95
C TYR A 80 -15.01 2.04 -11.00
N CYS A 81 -13.83 2.44 -10.52
CA CYS A 81 -13.72 3.44 -9.47
C CYS A 81 -13.82 4.90 -9.95
N CYS A 82 -13.68 5.18 -11.26
CA CYS A 82 -13.65 6.55 -11.76
C CYS A 82 -15.01 7.27 -11.62
N VAL A 83 -14.96 8.51 -11.13
CA VAL A 83 -16.14 9.40 -11.04
C VAL A 83 -16.58 9.90 -12.42
N TYR A 84 -15.66 10.03 -13.38
CA TYR A 84 -15.93 10.62 -14.69
C TYR A 84 -16.28 9.61 -15.78
N CYS A 85 -15.91 8.33 -15.62
CA CYS A 85 -16.07 7.35 -16.69
C CYS A 85 -16.24 5.92 -16.18
N LEU A 86 -16.62 5.03 -17.10
CA LEU A 86 -16.84 3.61 -16.85
C LEU A 86 -15.61 2.75 -17.17
N ALA A 87 -14.40 3.32 -17.18
CA ALA A 87 -13.17 2.56 -17.38
C ALA A 87 -12.97 1.57 -16.23
N SER A 88 -12.61 0.33 -16.57
CA SER A 88 -12.19 -0.64 -15.56
C SER A 88 -10.74 -0.37 -15.12
N LYS A 89 -10.36 -0.78 -13.91
CA LYS A 89 -8.97 -0.77 -13.45
C LYS A 89 -8.01 -1.46 -14.41
N LYS A 90 -8.44 -2.57 -15.05
CA LYS A 90 -7.66 -3.27 -16.06
C LYS A 90 -7.41 -2.38 -17.28
N THR A 91 -8.43 -1.69 -17.76
CA THR A 91 -8.32 -0.73 -18.87
C THR A 91 -7.43 0.45 -18.49
N MET A 92 -7.50 0.95 -17.26
CA MET A 92 -6.65 2.05 -16.77
C MET A 92 -5.16 1.70 -16.69
N GLN A 93 -4.80 0.41 -16.69
CA GLN A 93 -3.40 -0.03 -16.71
C GLN A 93 -2.82 -0.07 -18.12
N LEU A 94 -3.66 -0.09 -19.17
CA LEU A 94 -3.20 -0.07 -20.54
C LEU A 94 -2.65 1.31 -20.93
N PRO A 95 -1.69 1.39 -21.86
CA PRO A 95 -1.30 2.64 -22.52
C PRO A 95 -2.51 3.36 -23.12
N ILE A 96 -2.50 4.70 -23.15
CA ILE A 96 -3.65 5.49 -23.62
C ILE A 96 -4.07 5.09 -25.04
N ALA A 97 -3.10 4.80 -25.92
CA ALA A 97 -3.35 4.38 -27.30
C ALA A 97 -4.11 3.03 -27.40
N GLU A 98 -4.02 2.18 -26.38
CA GLU A 98 -4.68 0.87 -26.32
C GLU A 98 -6.02 0.92 -25.57
N ARG A 99 -6.33 2.06 -24.94
CA ARG A 99 -7.63 2.26 -24.29
C ARG A 99 -8.65 2.55 -25.38
N GLY A 100 -9.48 1.55 -25.68
CA GLY A 100 -10.67 1.76 -26.51
C GLY A 100 -11.60 2.87 -25.95
N PRO A 101 -12.69 3.20 -26.68
CA PRO A 101 -13.60 4.25 -26.26
C PRO A 101 -14.15 3.99 -24.85
N CYS A 102 -14.16 5.04 -24.02
CA CYS A 102 -14.64 4.95 -22.65
C CYS A 102 -15.90 5.80 -22.48
N LEU A 103 -16.98 5.17 -22.01
CA LEU A 103 -18.23 5.85 -21.76
C LEU A 103 -18.11 6.78 -20.53
N PRO A 104 -18.64 8.01 -20.61
CA PRO A 104 -18.67 8.92 -19.48
C PRO A 104 -19.65 8.40 -18.42
N ARG A 105 -19.34 8.67 -17.16
CA ARG A 105 -20.29 8.53 -16.05
C ARG A 105 -21.12 9.81 -15.98
N ASN A 106 -22.40 9.72 -15.63
CA ASN A 106 -23.27 10.87 -15.44
C ASN A 106 -24.39 10.52 -14.45
N LEU A 107 -25.17 11.50 -14.00
CA LEU A 107 -26.21 11.23 -13.00
C LEU A 107 -27.30 10.28 -13.50
N GLN A 108 -27.52 10.22 -14.82
CA GLN A 108 -28.51 9.33 -15.41
C GLN A 108 -28.05 7.86 -15.33
N ASN A 109 -26.84 7.54 -15.80
CA ASN A 109 -26.33 6.17 -15.75
C ASN A 109 -25.99 5.73 -14.33
N ILE A 110 -25.67 6.63 -13.40
CA ILE A 110 -25.56 6.27 -11.97
C ILE A 110 -26.91 5.77 -11.45
N ARG A 111 -28.02 6.45 -11.79
CA ARG A 111 -29.37 6.01 -11.39
C ARG A 111 -29.74 4.67 -12.01
N GLU A 112 -29.50 4.49 -13.30
CA GLU A 112 -29.76 3.23 -14.01
C GLU A 112 -28.92 2.07 -13.44
N HIS A 113 -27.63 2.26 -13.24
CA HIS A 113 -26.76 1.24 -12.66
C HIS A 113 -27.13 0.91 -11.21
N HIS A 114 -27.57 1.89 -10.43
CA HIS A 114 -28.08 1.63 -9.09
C HIS A 114 -29.36 0.79 -9.13
N GLN A 115 -30.25 1.04 -10.09
CA GLN A 115 -31.45 0.23 -10.28
C GLN A 115 -31.10 -1.23 -10.62
N LEU A 116 -30.14 -1.45 -11.54
CA LEU A 116 -29.61 -2.79 -11.84
C LEU A 116 -29.00 -3.49 -10.61
N PHE A 117 -28.35 -2.72 -9.73
CA PHE A 117 -27.83 -3.25 -8.47
C PHE A 117 -28.94 -3.73 -7.54
N LEU A 118 -30.05 -2.99 -7.44
CA LEU A 118 -31.22 -3.39 -6.64
C LEU A 118 -31.91 -4.62 -7.24
N GLU A 119 -32.05 -4.68 -8.56
CA GLU A 119 -32.65 -5.81 -9.29
C GLU A 119 -31.82 -7.10 -9.14
N ASP A 120 -30.50 -7.00 -9.02
CA ASP A 120 -29.61 -8.13 -8.70
C ASP A 120 -29.61 -8.51 -7.19
N GLY A 121 -30.54 -7.96 -6.40
CA GLY A 121 -30.70 -8.24 -4.98
C GLY A 121 -29.73 -7.49 -4.07
N ALA A 122 -29.22 -6.34 -4.51
CA ALA A 122 -28.33 -5.45 -3.75
C ALA A 122 -27.08 -6.14 -3.18
N ARG A 123 -26.47 -7.05 -3.94
CA ARG A 123 -25.29 -7.85 -3.51
C ARG A 123 -23.98 -7.12 -3.79
N PRO A 124 -23.27 -6.57 -2.78
CA PRO A 124 -22.08 -5.72 -3.02
C PRO A 124 -20.94 -6.45 -3.74
N SER A 125 -20.79 -7.75 -3.53
CA SER A 125 -19.78 -8.60 -4.18
C SER A 125 -19.92 -8.65 -5.71
N ARG A 126 -21.14 -8.45 -6.22
CA ARG A 126 -21.49 -8.47 -7.64
C ARG A 126 -21.64 -7.09 -8.28
N ALA A 127 -21.55 -6.01 -7.52
CA ALA A 127 -21.71 -4.64 -8.05
C ALA A 127 -20.72 -4.32 -9.20
N LYS A 128 -19.53 -4.93 -9.18
CA LYS A 128 -18.53 -4.82 -10.26
C LYS A 128 -18.95 -5.51 -11.57
N ASP A 129 -19.94 -6.39 -11.55
CA ASP A 129 -20.38 -7.18 -12.70
C ASP A 129 -21.72 -6.67 -13.24
N VAL A 130 -22.59 -6.10 -12.39
CA VAL A 130 -23.96 -5.70 -12.77
C VAL A 130 -24.18 -4.18 -12.83
N SER A 131 -23.45 -3.39 -12.04
CA SER A 131 -23.77 -1.97 -11.82
C SER A 131 -22.59 -1.02 -11.97
N TYR A 132 -21.51 -1.46 -12.64
CA TYR A 132 -20.27 -0.66 -12.75
C TYR A 132 -19.81 -0.09 -11.40
N SER A 133 -19.89 -0.94 -10.37
CA SER A 133 -19.52 -0.62 -8.98
C SER A 133 -20.38 0.44 -8.28
N ILE A 134 -21.56 0.77 -8.80
CA ILE A 134 -22.56 1.59 -8.11
C ILE A 134 -23.36 0.73 -7.13
N VAL A 135 -23.46 1.18 -5.88
CA VAL A 135 -24.16 0.49 -4.78
C VAL A 135 -25.11 1.41 -4.01
N ASN A 136 -25.09 2.71 -4.31
CA ASN A 136 -25.98 3.71 -3.73
C ASN A 136 -26.43 4.67 -4.84
N PRO A 137 -27.58 5.35 -4.69
CA PRO A 137 -27.92 6.45 -5.60
C PRO A 137 -26.98 7.62 -5.34
N SER A 138 -26.83 8.50 -6.33
CA SER A 138 -26.14 9.77 -6.11
C SER A 138 -26.92 10.61 -5.09
N LEU A 139 -26.21 11.18 -4.13
CA LEU A 139 -26.78 12.05 -3.10
C LEU A 139 -26.88 13.51 -3.55
N ILE A 140 -26.20 13.88 -4.64
CA ILE A 140 -26.02 15.27 -5.06
C ILE A 140 -26.52 15.49 -6.49
N PRO A 141 -27.12 16.65 -6.77
CA PRO A 141 -27.62 17.02 -8.10
C PRO A 141 -26.52 17.67 -8.97
N ILE A 142 -25.25 17.28 -8.80
CA ILE A 142 -24.11 17.86 -9.52
C ILE A 142 -23.59 16.83 -10.52
N GLU A 143 -23.64 17.17 -11.81
CA GLU A 143 -23.09 16.32 -12.87
C GLU A 143 -21.61 16.03 -12.68
N THR A 144 -21.16 14.86 -13.13
CA THR A 144 -19.80 14.39 -12.86
C THR A 144 -18.73 15.22 -13.58
N ASP A 145 -19.09 15.91 -14.67
CA ASP A 145 -18.21 16.85 -15.38
C ASP A 145 -18.04 18.19 -14.63
N HIS A 146 -18.83 18.43 -13.59
CA HIS A 146 -18.69 19.55 -12.66
C HIS A 146 -17.97 19.15 -11.35
N VAL A 147 -17.36 17.97 -11.30
CA VAL A 147 -16.48 17.56 -10.20
C VAL A 147 -15.07 18.09 -10.46
N ILE A 148 -14.49 18.71 -9.44
CA ILE A 148 -13.09 19.16 -9.47
C ILE A 148 -12.21 18.04 -8.91
N ILE A 149 -11.16 17.72 -9.65
CA ILE A 149 -10.19 16.70 -9.27
C ILE A 149 -9.46 17.12 -7.99
N PRO A 150 -9.31 16.23 -6.98
CA PRO A 150 -8.57 16.53 -5.76
C PRO A 150 -7.05 16.53 -6.00
N THR A 151 -6.54 17.60 -6.59
CA THR A 151 -5.13 17.75 -7.01
C THR A 151 -4.14 17.54 -5.87
N LEU A 152 -4.47 17.99 -4.65
CA LEU A 152 -3.67 17.76 -3.45
C LEU A 152 -3.48 16.26 -3.17
N HIS A 153 -4.59 15.51 -3.14
CA HIS A 153 -4.58 14.07 -2.86
C HIS A 153 -3.93 13.27 -3.99
N ILE A 154 -4.10 13.69 -5.25
CA ILE A 154 -3.40 13.07 -6.38
C ILE A 154 -1.89 13.28 -6.26
N SER A 155 -1.45 14.51 -5.99
CA SER A 155 -0.03 14.84 -5.86
C SER A 155 0.60 14.06 -4.70
N LEU A 156 -0.09 13.98 -3.57
CA LEU A 156 0.29 13.16 -2.42
C LEU A 156 0.41 11.68 -2.79
N GLY A 157 -0.58 11.14 -3.50
CA GLY A 157 -0.60 9.74 -3.93
C GLY A 157 0.52 9.40 -4.91
N VAL A 158 0.80 10.28 -5.87
CA VAL A 158 1.91 10.13 -6.82
C VAL A 158 3.24 10.18 -6.10
N TYR A 159 3.46 11.18 -5.24
CA TYR A 159 4.69 11.30 -4.46
C TYR A 159 4.90 10.07 -3.56
N LYS A 160 3.87 9.64 -2.82
CA LYS A 160 3.96 8.44 -1.98
C LYS A 160 4.33 7.22 -2.82
N LYS A 161 3.68 7.00 -3.97
CA LYS A 161 3.98 5.86 -4.84
C LYS A 161 5.43 5.88 -5.31
N LEU A 162 5.94 7.04 -5.75
CA LEU A 162 7.32 7.18 -6.21
C LEU A 162 8.32 6.99 -5.06
N PHE A 163 8.03 7.55 -3.89
CA PHE A 163 8.85 7.36 -2.69
C PHE A 163 8.88 5.90 -2.25
N ASP A 164 7.74 5.22 -2.19
CA ASP A 164 7.66 3.79 -1.84
C ASP A 164 8.44 2.92 -2.85
N LEU A 165 8.53 3.32 -4.12
CA LEU A 165 9.36 2.65 -5.13
C LEU A 165 10.84 2.91 -4.91
N LEU A 166 11.22 4.14 -4.56
CA LEU A 166 12.60 4.50 -4.23
C LEU A 166 13.06 3.78 -2.95
N GLU A 167 12.27 3.79 -1.89
CA GLU A 167 12.55 3.12 -0.62
C GLU A 167 12.73 1.61 -0.81
N ARG A 168 11.87 0.98 -1.63
CA ARG A 168 12.03 -0.43 -2.04
C ARG A 168 13.34 -0.67 -2.77
N ALA A 169 13.66 0.13 -3.78
CA ALA A 169 14.90 -0.02 -4.53
C ALA A 169 16.15 0.18 -3.64
N CYS A 170 16.11 1.13 -2.70
CA CYS A 170 17.17 1.32 -1.72
C CYS A 170 17.29 0.11 -0.77
N HIS A 171 16.17 -0.44 -0.30
CA HIS A 171 16.17 -1.64 0.51
C HIS A 171 16.72 -2.85 -0.24
N ASP A 172 16.39 -3.02 -1.52
CA ASP A 172 16.94 -4.11 -2.34
C ASP A 172 18.47 -3.99 -2.49
N LEU A 173 19.01 -2.76 -2.52
CA LEU A 173 20.46 -2.52 -2.48
C LEU A 173 21.05 -2.86 -1.11
N ASP A 174 20.38 -2.44 -0.02
CA ASP A 174 20.80 -2.77 1.34
C ASP A 174 20.84 -4.29 1.56
N VAL A 175 19.86 -5.05 1.05
CA VAL A 175 19.83 -6.51 1.11
C VAL A 175 21.05 -7.12 0.39
N LYS A 176 21.41 -6.58 -0.77
CA LYS A 176 22.60 -7.06 -1.51
C LYS A 176 23.89 -6.75 -0.76
N LEU A 177 24.03 -5.55 -0.22
CA LEU A 177 25.18 -5.17 0.61
C LEU A 177 25.29 -6.06 1.84
N PHE A 178 24.16 -6.29 2.51
CA PHE A 178 24.05 -7.18 3.66
C PHE A 178 24.53 -8.59 3.32
N GLN A 179 24.02 -9.18 2.24
CA GLN A 179 24.42 -10.52 1.80
C GLN A 179 25.91 -10.60 1.44
N LEU A 180 26.45 -9.57 0.78
CA LEU A 180 27.88 -9.52 0.44
C LEU A 180 28.75 -9.49 1.70
N ARG A 181 28.46 -8.61 2.66
CA ARG A 181 29.21 -8.48 3.92
C ARG A 181 29.09 -9.73 4.80
N VAL A 182 27.89 -10.34 4.85
CA VAL A 182 27.68 -11.64 5.51
C VAL A 182 28.57 -12.73 4.89
N THR A 183 28.64 -12.79 3.56
CA THR A 183 29.43 -13.80 2.84
C THR A 183 30.94 -13.58 2.98
N SER A 184 31.39 -12.33 2.97
CA SER A 184 32.80 -12.00 3.13
C SER A 184 33.31 -12.10 4.56
N GLN A 185 32.43 -12.36 5.53
CA GLN A 185 32.71 -12.27 6.97
C GLN A 185 33.37 -10.93 7.35
N ASP A 186 33.00 -9.88 6.60
CA ASP A 186 33.56 -8.56 6.79
C ASP A 186 32.70 -7.81 7.80
N HIS A 187 33.31 -7.46 8.92
CA HIS A 187 32.65 -6.84 10.05
C HIS A 187 33.39 -5.55 10.38
N GLU A 188 32.72 -4.43 10.18
CA GLU A 188 33.14 -3.15 10.74
C GLU A 188 32.26 -2.87 11.96
N GLU A 189 32.86 -2.54 13.11
CA GLU A 189 32.10 -2.20 14.31
C GLU A 189 31.72 -0.71 14.30
N GLY A 190 30.43 -0.40 14.45
CA GLY A 190 30.00 0.97 14.70
C GLY A 190 28.56 1.35 14.36
N THR A 191 27.83 0.57 13.55
CA THR A 191 26.44 0.88 13.18
C THR A 191 25.44 -0.23 13.51
N ASN A 192 24.17 0.14 13.70
CA ASN A 192 23.06 -0.83 13.90
C ASN A 192 22.92 -1.82 12.71
N PHE A 193 23.39 -1.43 11.52
CA PHE A 193 23.42 -2.33 10.38
C PHE A 193 24.52 -3.39 10.53
N ASP A 194 25.68 -3.02 11.06
CA ASP A 194 26.76 -3.95 11.35
C ASP A 194 26.41 -4.91 12.48
N ASP A 195 25.67 -4.45 13.51
CA ASP A 195 25.11 -5.30 14.55
C ASP A 195 24.16 -6.37 13.96
N GLN A 196 23.34 -5.99 12.97
CA GLN A 196 22.47 -6.92 12.25
C GLN A 196 23.27 -7.91 11.39
N ILE A 197 24.37 -7.48 10.77
CA ILE A 197 25.28 -8.35 10.01
C ILE A 197 25.97 -9.34 10.96
N ALA A 198 26.49 -8.87 12.09
CA ALA A 198 27.16 -9.69 13.09
C ALA A 198 26.19 -10.73 13.69
N ALA A 199 24.96 -10.33 14.02
CA ALA A 199 23.93 -11.24 14.50
C ALA A 199 23.58 -12.32 13.47
N GLU A 200 23.52 -11.96 12.19
CA GLU A 200 23.23 -12.93 11.12
C GLU A 200 24.40 -13.87 10.84
N ILE A 201 25.64 -13.38 10.86
CA ILE A 201 26.83 -14.24 10.75
C ILE A 201 26.90 -15.21 11.94
N GLN A 202 26.63 -14.74 13.16
CA GLN A 202 26.52 -15.62 14.33
C GLN A 202 25.41 -16.65 14.18
N ARG A 203 24.24 -16.25 13.65
CA ARG A 203 23.12 -17.16 13.35
C ARG A 203 23.54 -18.23 12.34
N GLN A 204 24.19 -17.85 11.25
CA GLN A 204 24.67 -18.78 10.22
C GLN A 204 25.73 -19.74 10.77
N ASN A 205 26.68 -19.24 11.56
CA ASN A 205 27.69 -20.08 12.20
C ASN A 205 27.06 -21.11 13.15
N LYS A 206 26.05 -20.69 13.93
CA LYS A 206 25.31 -21.59 14.82
C LYS A 206 24.53 -22.65 14.03
N ILE A 207 23.80 -22.26 12.99
CA ILE A 207 23.08 -23.20 12.12
C ILE A 207 24.06 -24.19 11.48
N GLN A 208 25.24 -23.74 11.05
CA GLN A 208 26.25 -24.61 10.46
C GLN A 208 26.84 -25.60 11.47
N GLN A 209 27.07 -25.17 12.71
CA GLN A 209 27.46 -26.06 13.81
C GLN A 209 26.36 -27.10 14.09
N ASP A 210 25.12 -26.65 14.29
CA ASP A 210 23.96 -27.53 14.57
C ASP A 210 23.73 -28.54 13.41
N LEU A 211 23.89 -28.12 12.15
CA LEU A 211 23.81 -29.00 10.99
C LEU A 211 24.94 -30.04 10.97
N THR A 212 26.16 -29.64 11.33
CA THR A 212 27.31 -30.55 11.38
C THR A 212 27.12 -31.61 12.46
N GLU A 213 26.69 -31.20 13.66
CA GLU A 213 26.38 -32.09 14.77
C GLU A 213 25.23 -33.05 14.44
N LYS A 214 24.11 -32.54 13.90
CA LYS A 214 22.95 -33.38 13.53
C LYS A 214 23.26 -34.32 12.37
N ARG A 215 24.08 -33.93 11.40
CA ARG A 215 24.53 -34.81 10.30
C ARG A 215 25.42 -35.94 10.80
N SER A 216 26.36 -35.64 11.70
CA SER A 216 27.18 -36.68 12.33
C SER A 216 26.35 -37.65 13.18
N ALA A 217 25.38 -37.14 13.94
CA ALA A 217 24.46 -37.99 14.71
C ALA A 217 23.55 -38.83 13.80
N LEU A 218 23.13 -38.29 12.64
CA LEU A 218 22.36 -39.03 11.66
C LEU A 218 23.18 -40.17 11.05
N GLU A 219 24.43 -39.91 10.67
CA GLU A 219 25.35 -40.92 10.12
C GLU A 219 25.55 -42.08 11.11
N GLN A 220 25.82 -41.77 12.39
CA GLN A 220 25.94 -42.79 13.43
C GLN A 220 24.64 -43.60 13.61
N ALA A 221 23.48 -42.94 13.65
CA ALA A 221 22.19 -43.62 13.79
C ALA A 221 21.83 -44.47 12.56
N GLU A 222 22.25 -44.06 11.37
CA GLU A 222 22.09 -44.81 10.12
C GLU A 222 23.03 -46.02 10.05
N GLU A 223 24.23 -45.95 10.61
CA GLU A 223 25.17 -47.08 10.73
C GLU A 223 24.74 -48.11 11.78
N GLU A 224 24.10 -47.68 12.87
CA GLU A 224 23.60 -48.57 13.92
C GLU A 224 22.32 -49.31 13.50
N LEU A 225 21.49 -48.72 12.63
CA LEU A 225 20.19 -49.28 12.23
C LEU A 225 20.29 -50.71 11.64
N PRO A 226 21.22 -51.01 10.71
CA PRO A 226 21.44 -52.37 10.19
C PRO A 226 21.95 -53.34 11.25
N LEU A 227 22.76 -52.88 12.22
CA LEU A 227 23.26 -53.73 13.30
C LEU A 227 22.12 -54.19 14.21
N TYR A 228 21.18 -53.29 14.55
CA TYR A 228 19.96 -53.65 15.28
C TYR A 228 19.01 -54.54 14.47
N ALA A 229 18.95 -54.36 13.14
CA ALA A 229 18.16 -55.22 12.26
C ALA A 229 18.71 -56.64 12.17
N LEU A 230 20.04 -56.80 12.10
CA LEU A 230 20.72 -58.09 12.01
C LEU A 230 20.72 -58.87 13.32
N ARG A 231 20.66 -58.18 14.47
CA ARG A 231 20.67 -58.79 15.81
C ARG A 231 19.33 -59.41 16.20
N ASN A 232 18.24 -59.00 15.56
CA ASN A 232 16.88 -59.42 15.91
C ASN A 232 16.34 -60.48 14.93
N ASN A 233 16.21 -61.71 15.41
CA ASN A 233 15.48 -62.77 14.68
C ASN A 233 13.98 -62.45 14.67
N CYS A 234 13.53 -61.88 13.55
CA CYS A 234 12.21 -61.76 12.91
C CYS A 234 10.86 -61.65 13.69
N ASP A 235 10.73 -61.97 14.98
CA ASP A 235 9.39 -62.05 15.59
C ASP A 235 9.06 -60.94 16.61
N LYS A 236 10.07 -60.18 17.08
CA LYS A 236 9.85 -58.97 17.89
C LYS A 236 10.91 -57.91 17.56
N MET A 237 10.51 -56.83 16.90
CA MET A 237 11.38 -55.65 16.76
C MET A 237 11.68 -55.10 18.15
N ASP A 238 12.97 -55.04 18.50
CA ASP A 238 13.46 -54.49 19.76
C ASP A 238 13.09 -53.01 19.89
N GLU A 239 12.84 -52.56 21.12
CA GLU A 239 12.56 -51.16 21.46
C GLU A 239 13.70 -50.25 20.98
N ALA A 240 14.94 -50.72 21.12
CA ALA A 240 16.14 -50.05 20.63
C ALA A 240 16.10 -49.77 19.10
N PHE A 241 15.61 -50.70 18.28
CA PHE A 241 15.48 -50.47 16.84
C PHE A 241 14.46 -49.36 16.54
N ARG A 242 13.31 -49.38 17.23
CA ARG A 242 12.25 -48.37 17.02
C ARG A 242 12.71 -46.98 17.45
N ASP A 243 13.47 -46.90 18.53
CA ASP A 243 14.04 -45.65 19.02
C ASP A 243 15.08 -45.09 18.04
N THR A 244 16.00 -45.91 17.54
CA THR A 244 16.99 -45.48 16.54
C THR A 244 16.31 -45.09 15.22
N ALA A 245 15.33 -45.85 14.75
CA ALA A 245 14.57 -45.49 13.54
C ALA A 245 13.81 -44.16 13.71
N THR A 246 13.17 -43.95 14.86
CA THR A 246 12.48 -42.69 15.18
C THR A 246 13.47 -41.52 15.26
N SER A 247 14.66 -41.75 15.82
CA SER A 247 15.74 -40.77 15.87
C SER A 247 16.20 -40.35 14.46
N VAL A 248 16.43 -41.31 13.56
CA VAL A 248 16.78 -41.05 12.15
C VAL A 248 15.71 -40.20 11.45
N PHE A 249 14.42 -40.53 11.62
CA PHE A 249 13.34 -39.73 11.04
C PHE A 249 13.30 -38.30 11.58
N LYS A 250 13.48 -38.11 12.89
CA LYS A 250 13.54 -36.79 13.53
C LYS A 250 14.74 -35.98 13.06
N LEU A 251 15.94 -36.56 13.09
CA LEU A 251 17.17 -35.89 12.63
C LEU A 251 17.08 -35.47 11.17
N ARG A 252 16.51 -36.31 10.29
CA ARG A 252 16.26 -35.93 8.89
C ARG A 252 15.25 -34.80 8.74
N ALA A 253 14.23 -34.70 9.60
CA ALA A 253 13.28 -33.59 9.59
C ALA A 253 13.94 -32.29 10.07
N ASP A 254 14.62 -32.34 11.21
CA ASP A 254 15.34 -31.20 11.79
C ASP A 254 16.40 -30.64 10.83
N ILE A 255 17.14 -31.51 10.13
CA ILE A 255 18.14 -31.08 9.13
C ILE A 255 17.47 -30.32 7.99
N ARG A 256 16.33 -30.79 7.47
CA ARG A 256 15.60 -30.09 6.41
C ARG A 256 15.09 -28.73 6.86
N ASP A 257 14.56 -28.64 8.07
CA ASP A 257 14.04 -27.39 8.63
C ASP A 257 15.19 -26.38 8.83
N LEU A 258 16.33 -26.82 9.36
CA LEU A 258 17.53 -25.99 9.52
C LEU A 258 18.13 -25.56 8.18
N GLU A 259 18.13 -26.42 7.16
CA GLU A 259 18.55 -26.06 5.80
C GLU A 259 17.63 -25.01 5.18
N GLN A 260 16.33 -25.08 5.44
CA GLN A 260 15.36 -24.06 5.01
C GLN A 260 15.56 -22.74 5.76
N ASP A 261 15.85 -22.79 7.05
CA ASP A 261 16.11 -21.61 7.89
C ASP A 261 17.44 -20.93 7.56
N ALA A 262 18.45 -21.69 7.10
CA ALA A 262 19.69 -21.13 6.58
C ALA A 262 19.46 -20.26 5.33
N LEU A 263 18.46 -20.60 4.51
CA LEU A 263 18.09 -19.86 3.30
C LEU A 263 17.23 -18.61 3.58
N SER A 264 16.77 -18.41 4.81
CA SER A 264 15.76 -17.39 5.15
C SER A 264 16.32 -16.04 5.64
N ALA A 265 17.64 -15.87 5.67
CA ALA A 265 18.31 -14.66 6.12
C ALA A 265 17.75 -13.41 5.41
N LYS A 266 17.06 -12.54 6.16
CA LYS A 266 16.38 -11.36 5.60
C LYS A 266 16.59 -10.16 6.49
N LEU A 267 17.22 -9.14 5.91
CA LEU A 267 17.22 -7.79 6.45
C LEU A 267 15.78 -7.30 6.57
N THR A 268 15.44 -6.67 7.69
CA THR A 268 14.10 -6.10 7.89
C THR A 268 13.86 -4.98 6.88
N TYR A 269 12.62 -4.84 6.41
CA TYR A 269 12.29 -3.85 5.38
C TYR A 269 12.65 -2.42 5.83
N ALA A 270 13.40 -1.71 4.97
CA ALA A 270 13.84 -0.33 5.16
C ALA A 270 14.68 -0.07 6.43
N THR A 271 15.36 -1.09 6.99
CA THR A 271 16.28 -0.91 8.14
C THR A 271 17.75 -0.76 7.75
N GLY A 272 18.09 -0.97 6.47
CA GLY A 272 19.45 -0.83 5.98
C GLY A 272 19.93 0.63 5.92
N PRO A 273 21.24 0.85 5.73
CA PRO A 273 21.86 2.17 5.79
C PRO A 273 21.36 3.11 4.69
N ILE A 274 21.09 2.60 3.48
CA ILE A 274 20.60 3.41 2.37
C ILE A 274 19.13 3.77 2.59
N ALA A 275 18.27 2.79 2.90
CA ALA A 275 16.85 3.02 3.09
C ALA A 275 16.57 3.91 4.32
N SER A 276 17.27 3.71 5.43
CA SER A 276 17.12 4.53 6.65
C SER A 276 17.62 5.97 6.46
N ALA A 277 18.60 6.19 5.57
CA ALA A 277 19.06 7.54 5.23
C ALA A 277 17.99 8.38 4.51
N LEU A 278 17.05 7.75 3.79
CA LEU A 278 15.92 8.47 3.18
C LEU A 278 15.06 9.17 4.26
N ASP A 279 14.84 8.51 5.40
CA ASP A 279 14.06 9.07 6.50
C ASP A 279 14.76 10.25 7.18
N ARG A 280 16.09 10.21 7.26
CA ARG A 280 16.89 11.33 7.74
C ARG A 280 16.74 12.54 6.82
N VAL A 281 16.84 12.34 5.51
CA VAL A 281 16.66 13.42 4.52
C VAL A 281 15.26 14.03 4.62
N LEU A 282 14.21 13.20 4.78
CA LEU A 282 12.85 13.70 4.99
C LEU A 282 12.74 14.52 6.29
N HIS A 283 13.35 14.04 7.37
CA HIS A 283 13.37 14.73 8.66
C HIS A 283 14.05 16.09 8.56
N ASP A 284 15.22 16.16 7.91
CA ASP A 284 15.99 17.41 7.71
C ASP A 284 15.20 18.47 6.94
N HIS A 285 14.37 18.02 5.98
CA HIS A 285 13.48 18.90 5.20
C HIS A 285 12.13 19.15 5.89
N LYS A 286 11.98 18.74 7.16
CA LYS A 286 10.77 18.91 7.97
C LYS A 286 9.54 18.27 7.32
N VAL A 287 9.72 17.12 6.69
CA VAL A 287 8.66 16.29 6.12
C VAL A 287 8.40 15.12 7.07
N GLN A 288 7.27 15.17 7.75
CA GLN A 288 6.84 14.11 8.65
C GLN A 288 6.00 13.04 7.92
N ARG A 289 6.23 11.77 8.27
CA ARG A 289 5.39 10.62 7.89
C ARG A 289 4.59 10.14 9.10
N GLN A 290 3.32 9.79 8.89
CA GLN A 290 2.45 9.26 9.93
C GLN A 290 2.79 7.78 10.20
N ALA A 291 3.29 7.47 11.39
CA ALA A 291 3.74 6.13 11.76
C ALA A 291 2.62 5.07 11.71
N TYR A 292 1.41 5.42 12.13
CA TYR A 292 0.30 4.47 12.35
C TYR A 292 -0.53 4.11 11.11
N HIS A 293 -0.25 4.73 9.95
CA HIS A 293 -0.98 4.49 8.70
C HIS A 293 -0.05 4.12 7.55
N GLY A 294 0.84 3.15 7.77
CA GLY A 294 1.75 2.67 6.72
C GLY A 294 2.71 3.74 6.21
N LYS A 295 3.21 4.59 7.12
CA LYS A 295 4.15 5.70 6.81
C LYS A 295 3.59 6.70 5.78
N ALA A 296 2.30 7.02 5.85
CA ALA A 296 1.66 7.99 4.95
C ALA A 296 2.24 9.41 5.11
N PHE A 297 2.30 10.16 4.00
CA PHE A 297 2.71 11.57 4.02
C PHE A 297 1.56 12.48 4.44
N VAL A 298 1.87 13.57 5.14
CA VAL A 298 0.89 14.60 5.52
C VAL A 298 0.62 15.53 4.33
N GLY A 299 -0.65 15.75 3.98
CA GLY A 299 -1.06 16.59 2.85
C GLY A 299 -0.44 18.00 2.86
N ASN A 300 -0.30 18.60 4.05
CA ASN A 300 0.30 19.93 4.21
C ASN A 300 1.79 19.99 3.82
N HIS A 301 2.47 18.86 3.68
CA HIS A 301 3.88 18.79 3.31
C HIS A 301 4.10 18.51 1.83
N VAL A 302 3.05 18.25 1.04
CA VAL A 302 3.17 17.91 -0.40
C VAL A 302 3.98 18.94 -1.18
N ASN A 303 3.78 20.23 -0.90
CA ASN A 303 4.55 21.28 -1.57
C ASN A 303 6.06 21.13 -1.31
N LYS A 304 6.44 20.87 -0.05
CA LYS A 304 7.84 20.61 0.34
C LYS A 304 8.37 19.32 -0.30
N CYS A 305 7.56 18.25 -0.30
CA CYS A 305 7.88 16.98 -0.95
C CYS A 305 8.24 17.16 -2.42
N CYS A 306 7.58 18.09 -3.10
CA CYS A 306 7.81 18.39 -4.51
C CYS A 306 8.90 19.45 -4.76
N GLU A 307 9.57 19.98 -3.72
CA GLU A 307 10.65 20.94 -3.91
C GLU A 307 11.86 20.27 -4.58
N PRO A 308 12.47 20.88 -5.62
CA PRO A 308 13.62 20.30 -6.29
C PRO A 308 14.78 19.96 -5.36
N LYS A 309 14.98 20.75 -4.29
CA LYS A 309 16.02 20.53 -3.29
C LYS A 309 15.86 19.20 -2.56
N LEU A 310 14.64 18.87 -2.14
CA LEU A 310 14.37 17.61 -1.45
C LEU A 310 14.49 16.43 -2.41
N ILE A 311 13.97 16.55 -3.63
CA ILE A 311 14.07 15.49 -4.65
C ILE A 311 15.55 15.21 -4.97
N ASP A 312 16.36 16.25 -5.14
CA ASP A 312 17.80 16.13 -5.36
C ASP A 312 18.51 15.50 -4.15
N ALA A 313 18.15 15.88 -2.93
CA ALA A 313 18.71 15.27 -1.72
C ALA A 313 18.39 13.77 -1.62
N LEU A 314 17.14 13.37 -1.85
CA LEU A 314 16.68 11.98 -1.81
C LEU A 314 17.37 11.11 -2.88
N THR A 315 17.45 11.61 -4.11
CA THR A 315 18.06 10.87 -5.23
C THR A 315 19.58 10.74 -5.12
N LYS A 316 20.23 11.58 -4.30
CA LYS A 316 21.67 11.49 -3.99
C LYS A 316 21.98 10.47 -2.89
N VAL A 317 21.01 10.04 -2.09
CA VAL A 317 21.23 9.12 -0.96
C VAL A 317 21.97 7.84 -1.40
N PRO A 318 21.52 7.07 -2.40
CA PRO A 318 22.20 5.84 -2.79
C PRO A 318 23.67 6.06 -3.19
N ARG A 319 23.95 7.17 -3.88
CA ARG A 319 25.30 7.50 -4.35
C ARG A 319 26.25 7.93 -3.23
N LYS A 320 25.72 8.56 -2.18
CA LYS A 320 26.52 8.98 -1.02
C LYS A 320 26.78 7.79 -0.12
N SER A 321 25.73 7.04 0.22
CA SER A 321 25.84 5.87 1.07
C SER A 321 26.80 4.82 0.51
N LEU A 322 26.82 4.58 -0.81
CA LEU A 322 27.76 3.66 -1.47
C LEU A 322 29.22 4.15 -1.57
N LYS A 323 29.50 5.44 -1.29
CA LYS A 323 30.87 5.96 -1.23
C LYS A 323 31.46 5.90 0.17
N ASP A 324 30.59 5.88 1.16
CA ASP A 324 30.91 5.85 2.58
C ASP A 324 30.81 4.42 3.17
N SER A 325 30.53 3.40 2.32
CA SER A 325 30.45 1.97 2.68
C SER A 325 31.34 1.11 1.79
#